data_AF-A0A2S0VVT8-F1
#
_entry.id   AF-A0A2S0VVT8-F1
#
_cell.length_a   1.000
_cell.length_b   1.000
_cell.length_c   1.000
_cell.angle_alpha   90.00
_cell.angle_beta   90.00
_cell.angle_gamma   90.00
#
_symmetry.space_group_name_H-M   'P 1'
#
loop_
_entity.id
_entity.type
_entity.pdbx_description
1 polymer ?
#
loop_
_entity_poly.entity_id
_entity_poly.type
_entity_poly.pdbx_seq_one_letter_code
_entity_poly.pdbx_strand_id
1 'polypeptide(L)'
;MVVYLSKLLCCMSFIALVLNQTVAAKNAVAPKDTETKTDNTEYTSEKLQAYAACIKLYADSQEQESQEQTNSQKTILEECAKLADLPLASASKTTTKASTKASVVKAPSKAPKKTQTKPKPKNSAFQNKFTDLPWRASAELGVTDTSGNNTGSLIKFKTDFEWDGNLFRTSLDFDLLYKKDEKERDKRDDQGAIVVDLNGNNVKESYKQTTAHRYNIAVQSNYKGYTDKNQAVFGRMAYSENRFSSFDYQASISIGYNTRLLRSDDSFLDISVGPGIAFEAAIENKGKPEQQIISDDYFQLFSAAKYERKLSETAYFKQHLTIEGNAEDNTKTISETAITSKINGSLALKASIKFVHNSDVAEGFEKTDRTTGATLVYTF
;
A
#
# COMPACT_ATOMS: atom_id res chain seq x y z
N MET A 1 -10.16 -16.04 7.52
CA MET A 1 -9.03 -15.10 7.34
C MET A 1 -8.12 -15.46 6.16
N VAL A 2 -7.52 -16.67 6.09
CA VAL A 2 -6.66 -17.11 4.96
C VAL A 2 -7.39 -17.12 3.60
N VAL A 3 -8.68 -17.50 3.59
CA VAL A 3 -9.52 -17.55 2.38
C VAL A 3 -9.83 -16.15 1.81
N TYR A 4 -10.01 -15.15 2.68
CA TYR A 4 -10.31 -13.77 2.24
C TYR A 4 -9.06 -13.07 1.71
N LEU A 5 -7.91 -13.30 2.34
CA LEU A 5 -6.62 -12.78 1.86
C LEU A 5 -6.24 -13.42 0.51
N SER A 6 -6.50 -14.73 0.35
CA SER A 6 -6.34 -15.44 -0.93
C SER A 6 -7.24 -14.87 -2.04
N LYS A 7 -8.52 -14.60 -1.74
CA LYS A 7 -9.46 -13.99 -2.70
C LYS A 7 -9.06 -12.56 -3.08
N LEU A 8 -8.58 -11.76 -2.12
CA LEU A 8 -8.11 -10.40 -2.38
C LEU A 8 -6.85 -10.37 -3.25
N LEU A 9 -5.87 -11.24 -2.97
CA LEU A 9 -4.66 -11.37 -3.80
C LEU A 9 -4.98 -11.87 -5.22
N CYS A 10 -5.94 -12.78 -5.37
CA CYS A 10 -6.37 -13.28 -6.68
C CYS A 10 -7.04 -12.16 -7.49
N CYS A 11 -7.94 -11.38 -6.87
CA CYS A 11 -8.62 -10.26 -7.51
C CYS A 11 -7.64 -9.15 -7.93
N MET A 12 -6.68 -8.81 -7.07
CA MET A 12 -5.63 -7.82 -7.37
C MET A 12 -4.70 -8.27 -8.50
N SER A 13 -4.37 -9.56 -8.56
CA SER A 13 -3.56 -10.13 -9.66
C SER A 13 -4.32 -10.11 -10.99
N PHE A 14 -5.64 -10.33 -10.96
CA PHE A 14 -6.49 -10.32 -12.15
C PHE A 14 -6.70 -8.90 -12.69
N ILE A 15 -6.90 -7.91 -11.81
CA ILE A 15 -6.98 -6.49 -12.17
C ILE A 15 -5.65 -6.02 -12.80
N ALA A 16 -4.51 -6.42 -12.22
CA ALA A 16 -3.20 -6.09 -12.77
C ALA A 16 -2.97 -6.71 -14.16
N LEU A 17 -3.43 -7.94 -14.40
CA LEU A 17 -3.34 -8.61 -15.69
C LEU A 17 -4.20 -7.93 -16.76
N VAL A 18 -5.43 -7.52 -16.40
CA VAL A 18 -6.39 -6.85 -17.30
C VAL A 18 -5.95 -5.42 -17.64
N LEU A 19 -5.39 -4.69 -16.68
CA LEU A 19 -4.78 -3.37 -16.91
C LEU A 19 -3.58 -3.47 -17.86
N ASN A 20 -2.78 -4.54 -17.76
CA ASN A 20 -1.66 -4.75 -18.66
C ASN A 20 -2.11 -5.07 -20.11
N GLN A 21 -3.19 -5.85 -20.28
CA GLN A 21 -3.72 -6.19 -21.60
C GLN A 21 -4.42 -5.00 -22.29
N THR A 22 -5.09 -4.13 -21.54
CA THR A 22 -5.71 -2.91 -22.08
C THR A 22 -4.68 -1.87 -22.52
N VAL A 23 -3.52 -1.81 -21.87
CA VAL A 23 -2.37 -1.00 -22.30
C VAL A 23 -1.69 -1.59 -23.54
N ALA A 24 -1.58 -2.92 -23.63
CA ALA A 24 -1.05 -3.59 -24.81
C ALA A 24 -1.93 -3.37 -26.06
N ALA A 25 -3.26 -3.38 -25.90
CA ALA A 25 -4.21 -3.13 -26.98
C ALA A 25 -4.20 -1.68 -27.48
N LYS A 26 -3.88 -0.69 -26.63
CA LYS A 26 -3.74 0.72 -27.03
C LYS A 26 -2.39 1.05 -27.70
N ASN A 27 -1.36 0.23 -27.49
CA ASN A 27 -0.02 0.46 -28.03
C ASN A 27 0.28 -0.27 -29.35
N ALA A 28 -0.65 -1.07 -29.87
CA ALA A 28 -0.56 -1.65 -31.20
C ALA A 28 -0.90 -0.60 -32.27
N VAL A 29 0.10 0.22 -32.64
CA VAL A 29 0.01 1.12 -33.78
C VAL A 29 0.05 0.29 -35.06
N ALA A 30 -1.10 0.13 -35.72
CA ALA A 30 -1.17 -0.37 -37.09
C ALA A 30 -0.55 0.67 -38.06
N PRO A 31 0.15 0.23 -39.12
CA PRO A 31 0.69 1.15 -40.13
C PRO A 31 -0.47 1.83 -40.86
N LYS A 32 -0.32 3.14 -41.11
CA LYS A 32 -1.21 3.92 -41.97
C LYS A 32 -1.20 3.31 -43.36
N ASP A 33 -2.34 2.79 -43.80
CA ASP A 33 -3.05 3.18 -45.03
C ASP A 33 -4.24 2.24 -45.25
N THR A 34 -5.27 2.76 -45.91
CA THR A 34 -6.55 2.15 -46.34
C THR A 34 -7.73 2.19 -45.34
N GLU A 35 -8.77 2.92 -45.74
CA GLU A 35 -10.10 2.99 -45.15
C GLU A 35 -10.77 1.61 -45.13
N THR A 36 -11.08 1.10 -43.94
CA THR A 36 -12.26 0.26 -43.72
C THR A 36 -12.87 0.61 -42.39
N LYS A 37 -14.09 1.17 -42.45
CA LYS A 37 -14.95 1.46 -41.31
C LYS A 37 -15.42 0.12 -40.73
N THR A 38 -14.79 -0.34 -39.65
CA THR A 38 -15.30 -1.44 -38.82
C THR A 38 -15.50 -0.93 -37.40
N ASP A 39 -16.67 -1.24 -36.87
CA ASP A 39 -17.31 -0.63 -35.72
C ASP A 39 -16.65 -1.09 -34.41
N ASN A 40 -15.70 -0.30 -33.90
CA ASN A 40 -15.04 -0.54 -32.61
C ASN A 40 -15.92 -0.21 -31.40
N THR A 41 -17.15 0.27 -31.62
CA THR A 41 -18.06 0.70 -30.55
C THR A 41 -18.83 -0.49 -29.97
N GLU A 42 -19.12 -1.51 -30.79
CA GLU A 42 -19.90 -2.70 -30.42
C GLU A 42 -19.07 -3.69 -29.57
N TYR A 43 -17.77 -3.80 -29.83
CA TYR A 43 -16.85 -4.69 -29.11
C TYR A 43 -16.57 -4.27 -27.65
N THR A 44 -16.67 -2.98 -27.36
CA THR A 44 -16.58 -2.42 -26.00
C THR A 44 -17.86 -2.61 -25.19
N SER A 45 -19.01 -2.77 -25.85
CA SER A 45 -20.32 -2.94 -25.22
C SER A 45 -20.46 -4.35 -24.60
N GLU A 46 -20.08 -5.40 -25.33
CA GLU A 46 -20.16 -6.78 -24.82
C GLU A 46 -19.24 -7.02 -23.62
N LYS A 47 -18.04 -6.41 -23.60
CA LYS A 47 -17.12 -6.51 -22.46
C LYS A 47 -17.59 -5.72 -21.24
N LEU A 48 -18.27 -4.58 -21.44
CA LEU A 48 -18.89 -3.85 -20.34
C LEU A 48 -20.09 -4.60 -19.76
N GLN A 49 -20.88 -5.29 -20.60
CA GLN A 49 -21.97 -6.15 -20.16
C GLN A 49 -21.47 -7.38 -19.39
N ALA A 50 -20.37 -7.99 -19.83
CA ALA A 50 -19.72 -9.08 -19.09
C ALA A 50 -19.18 -8.59 -17.72
N TYR A 51 -18.67 -7.36 -17.66
CA TYR A 51 -18.20 -6.73 -16.41
C TYR A 51 -19.37 -6.43 -15.45
N ALA A 52 -20.48 -5.90 -15.96
CA ALA A 52 -21.70 -5.65 -15.18
C ALA A 52 -22.35 -6.95 -14.68
N ALA A 53 -22.34 -8.01 -15.50
CA ALA A 53 -22.82 -9.33 -15.10
C ALA A 53 -21.96 -9.95 -13.98
N CYS A 54 -20.63 -9.77 -14.04
CA CYS A 54 -19.71 -10.27 -13.02
C CYS A 54 -19.85 -9.51 -11.68
N ILE A 55 -20.06 -8.19 -11.73
CA ILE A 55 -20.36 -7.38 -10.53
C ILE A 55 -21.71 -7.77 -9.93
N LYS A 56 -22.72 -8.02 -10.77
CA LYS A 56 -24.04 -8.44 -10.30
C LYS A 56 -24.02 -9.83 -9.66
N LEU A 57 -23.29 -10.78 -10.25
CA LEU A 57 -23.07 -12.11 -9.66
C LEU A 57 -22.30 -12.06 -8.34
N TYR A 58 -21.34 -11.12 -8.21
CA TYR A 58 -20.62 -10.90 -6.97
C TYR A 58 -21.52 -10.27 -5.89
N ALA A 59 -22.37 -9.31 -6.26
CA ALA A 59 -23.36 -8.69 -5.37
C ALA A 59 -24.42 -9.70 -4.91
N ASP A 60 -24.99 -10.50 -5.82
CA ASP A 60 -25.98 -11.53 -5.51
C ASP A 60 -25.39 -12.65 -4.62
N SER A 61 -24.06 -12.90 -4.70
CA SER A 61 -23.37 -13.85 -3.81
C SER A 61 -23.22 -13.38 -2.35
N GLN A 62 -23.45 -12.10 -2.07
CA GLN A 62 -23.45 -11.56 -0.70
C GLN A 62 -24.84 -11.62 -0.04
N GLU A 63 -25.92 -11.80 -0.81
CA GLU A 63 -27.30 -11.83 -0.28
C GLU A 63 -27.80 -13.23 0.11
N GLN A 64 -27.12 -14.32 -0.26
CA GLN A 64 -27.55 -15.69 0.09
C GLN A 64 -26.72 -16.31 1.22
N GLU A 65 -27.09 -15.99 2.47
CA GLU A 65 -26.89 -16.89 3.62
C GLU A 65 -28.08 -17.85 3.75
N SER A 66 -27.99 -19.05 3.15
CA SER A 66 -28.44 -20.31 3.76
C SER A 66 -28.20 -21.51 2.84
N GLN A 67 -27.49 -22.51 3.40
CA GLN A 67 -27.51 -23.95 3.05
C GLN A 67 -27.68 -24.37 1.57
N GLU A 68 -26.62 -24.31 0.76
CA GLU A 68 -26.22 -25.39 -0.17
C GLU A 68 -24.89 -25.05 -0.87
N GLN A 69 -23.78 -25.25 -0.15
CA GLN A 69 -22.46 -24.80 -0.60
C GLN A 69 -21.61 -25.98 -1.11
N THR A 70 -21.97 -26.56 -2.25
CA THR A 70 -21.00 -27.42 -2.99
C THR A 70 -21.23 -27.49 -4.50
N ASN A 71 -22.48 -27.37 -5.01
CA ASN A 71 -22.73 -27.49 -6.45
C ASN A 71 -22.65 -26.18 -7.25
N SER A 72 -22.91 -25.02 -6.63
CA SER A 72 -22.91 -23.72 -7.34
C SER A 72 -21.49 -23.21 -7.68
N GLN A 73 -20.48 -23.56 -6.87
CA GLN A 73 -19.09 -23.15 -7.08
C GLN A 73 -18.43 -23.82 -8.30
N LYS A 74 -18.90 -25.01 -8.67
CA LYS A 74 -18.36 -25.77 -9.81
C LYS A 74 -18.89 -25.21 -11.14
N THR A 75 -20.16 -24.81 -11.17
CA THR A 75 -20.81 -24.19 -12.32
C THR A 75 -20.18 -22.83 -12.67
N ILE A 76 -19.86 -22.01 -11.66
CA ILE A 76 -19.24 -20.69 -11.86
C ILE A 76 -17.81 -20.82 -12.41
N LEU A 77 -17.01 -21.78 -11.91
CA LEU A 77 -15.67 -22.02 -12.46
C LEU A 77 -15.71 -22.60 -13.88
N GLU A 78 -16.68 -23.46 -14.20
CA GLU A 78 -16.84 -24.04 -15.54
C GLU A 78 -17.33 -23.02 -16.58
N GLU A 79 -18.17 -22.06 -16.19
CA GLU A 79 -18.58 -20.96 -17.08
C GLU A 79 -17.46 -19.94 -17.31
N CYS A 80 -16.66 -19.63 -16.28
CA CYS A 80 -15.47 -18.79 -16.45
C CYS A 80 -14.40 -19.45 -17.34
N ALA A 81 -14.27 -20.78 -17.31
CA ALA A 81 -13.35 -21.51 -18.17
C ALA A 81 -13.80 -21.52 -19.65
N LYS A 82 -15.11 -21.65 -19.92
CA LYS A 82 -15.65 -21.59 -21.29
C LYS A 82 -15.48 -20.23 -21.97
N LEU A 83 -15.43 -19.15 -21.19
CA LEU A 83 -15.18 -17.79 -21.70
C LEU A 83 -13.69 -17.51 -22.02
N ALA A 84 -12.77 -18.35 -21.54
CA ALA A 84 -11.34 -18.19 -21.76
C ALA A 84 -10.82 -18.90 -23.04
N ASP A 85 -11.54 -19.90 -23.56
CA ASP A 85 -11.13 -20.74 -24.70
C ASP A 85 -11.72 -20.28 -26.07
N LEU A 86 -11.49 -19.01 -26.46
CA LEU A 86 -11.69 -18.57 -27.85
C LEU A 86 -10.39 -18.75 -28.67
N PRO A 87 -10.42 -19.37 -29.87
CA PRO A 87 -9.21 -19.74 -30.62
C PRO A 87 -8.55 -18.55 -31.30
N LEU A 88 -7.23 -18.44 -31.18
CA LEU A 88 -6.38 -17.57 -32.01
C LEU A 88 -6.39 -18.10 -33.46
N ALA A 89 -7.16 -17.44 -34.33
CA ALA A 89 -7.08 -17.68 -35.76
C ALA A 89 -5.73 -17.17 -36.32
N SER A 90 -5.05 -18.09 -36.99
CA SER A 90 -3.78 -17.97 -37.71
C SER A 90 -3.79 -16.90 -38.81
N ALA A 91 -2.68 -16.18 -38.99
CA ALA A 91 -2.38 -15.48 -40.23
C ALA A 91 -1.08 -16.02 -40.86
N SER A 92 -1.20 -16.30 -42.15
CA SER A 92 -0.33 -17.07 -43.03
C SER A 92 1.00 -16.40 -43.41
N LYS A 93 1.98 -17.24 -43.75
CA LYS A 93 3.21 -16.94 -44.51
C LYS A 93 2.90 -16.25 -45.84
N THR A 94 3.72 -15.25 -46.20
CA THR A 94 4.13 -15.03 -47.60
C THR A 94 5.58 -14.55 -47.68
N THR A 95 6.36 -15.30 -48.45
CA THR A 95 7.75 -15.09 -48.87
C THR A 95 7.84 -14.02 -49.96
N THR A 96 8.81 -13.11 -49.88
CA THR A 96 9.45 -12.52 -51.07
C THR A 96 10.94 -12.24 -50.80
N LYS A 97 11.80 -12.84 -51.64
CA LYS A 97 13.25 -12.56 -51.73
C LYS A 97 13.49 -11.27 -52.51
N ALA A 98 14.50 -10.50 -52.13
CA ALA A 98 15.39 -9.81 -53.06
C ALA A 98 16.74 -9.50 -52.40
N SER A 99 17.81 -9.80 -53.12
CA SER A 99 19.21 -9.59 -52.75
C SER A 99 19.63 -8.14 -53.04
N THR A 100 20.75 -7.66 -52.46
CA THR A 100 21.92 -7.11 -53.21
C THR A 100 23.11 -6.91 -52.26
N LYS A 101 24.31 -7.05 -52.83
CA LYS A 101 25.66 -7.22 -52.28
C LYS A 101 26.34 -5.96 -51.69
N ALA A 102 27.24 -6.22 -50.75
CA ALA A 102 28.64 -5.75 -50.56
C ALA A 102 29.03 -4.27 -50.66
N SER A 103 29.81 -3.80 -49.66
CA SER A 103 31.22 -3.43 -49.87
C SER A 103 31.97 -3.11 -48.56
N VAL A 104 33.22 -3.60 -48.53
CA VAL A 104 34.30 -3.29 -47.58
C VAL A 104 35.13 -2.17 -48.17
N VAL A 105 35.45 -1.09 -47.42
CA VAL A 105 36.64 -0.25 -47.65
C VAL A 105 37.17 0.30 -46.31
N LYS A 106 38.50 0.26 -46.16
CA LYS A 106 39.33 0.68 -45.02
C LYS A 106 39.76 2.15 -45.16
N ALA A 107 40.12 2.76 -44.03
CA ALA A 107 40.39 4.19 -43.74
C ALA A 107 41.49 4.90 -44.58
N PRO A 108 41.71 6.23 -44.43
CA PRO A 108 42.55 6.72 -43.32
C PRO A 108 42.20 8.10 -42.69
N SER A 109 42.49 8.21 -41.38
CA SER A 109 43.14 9.33 -40.66
C SER A 109 42.94 10.79 -41.11
N LYS A 110 42.31 11.59 -40.24
CA LYS A 110 42.73 12.98 -39.92
C LYS A 110 42.32 13.35 -38.49
N ALA A 111 43.29 13.84 -37.71
CA ALA A 111 43.13 14.25 -36.31
C ALA A 111 42.32 15.55 -36.16
N PRO A 112 41.46 15.69 -35.14
CA PRO A 112 40.89 16.98 -34.75
C PRO A 112 41.58 17.58 -33.51
N LYS A 113 41.49 18.92 -33.48
CA LYS A 113 42.07 19.89 -32.55
C LYS A 113 41.73 19.61 -31.06
N LYS A 114 42.63 20.11 -30.19
CA LYS A 114 42.47 20.20 -28.73
C LYS A 114 41.13 20.88 -28.37
N THR A 115 40.29 20.17 -27.63
CA THR A 115 39.17 20.76 -26.87
C THR A 115 39.41 20.41 -25.41
N GLN A 116 39.55 21.44 -24.57
CA GLN A 116 39.66 21.32 -23.13
C GLN A 116 38.42 20.58 -22.59
N THR A 117 38.64 19.38 -22.06
CA THR A 117 37.64 18.68 -21.27
C THR A 117 37.42 19.44 -19.98
N LYS A 118 36.31 20.19 -19.89
CA LYS A 118 35.71 20.54 -18.59
C LYS A 118 35.64 19.25 -17.77
N PRO A 119 36.06 19.24 -16.48
CA PRO A 119 35.82 18.08 -15.65
C PRO A 119 34.31 17.83 -15.64
N LYS A 120 33.93 16.67 -16.18
CA LYS A 120 32.58 16.11 -16.10
C LYS A 120 32.12 16.31 -14.65
N PRO A 121 30.94 16.91 -14.37
CA PRO A 121 30.45 16.96 -13.00
C PRO A 121 30.47 15.52 -12.51
N LYS A 122 31.25 15.27 -11.45
CA LYS A 122 31.28 13.96 -10.81
C LYS A 122 29.83 13.72 -10.42
N ASN A 123 29.18 12.74 -11.07
CA ASN A 123 27.89 12.23 -10.66
C ASN A 123 28.08 11.62 -9.27
N SER A 124 28.02 12.45 -8.24
CA SER A 124 27.96 12.06 -6.84
C SER A 124 26.52 12.09 -6.34
N ALA A 125 25.57 11.78 -7.22
CA ALA A 125 24.30 11.27 -6.76
C ALA A 125 24.63 9.96 -6.03
N PHE A 126 24.22 9.87 -4.76
CA PHE A 126 23.93 8.57 -4.17
C PHE A 126 22.73 8.02 -4.94
N GLN A 127 23.01 7.58 -6.17
CA GLN A 127 22.29 6.49 -6.76
C GLN A 127 22.34 5.42 -5.67
N ASN A 128 21.18 5.10 -5.09
CA ASN A 128 20.92 3.72 -4.77
C ASN A 128 21.45 2.94 -5.97
N LYS A 129 22.55 2.20 -5.81
CA LYS A 129 23.14 1.41 -6.91
C LYS A 129 22.28 0.15 -7.15
N PHE A 130 20.97 0.38 -7.24
CA PHE A 130 19.85 -0.49 -7.56
C PHE A 130 18.92 0.21 -8.57
N THR A 131 19.41 1.22 -9.30
CA THR A 131 18.60 2.08 -10.19
C THR A 131 18.32 1.51 -11.59
N ASP A 132 18.17 0.20 -11.71
CA ASP A 132 17.64 -0.44 -12.93
C ASP A 132 16.27 -1.11 -12.73
N LEU A 133 15.84 -1.31 -11.49
CA LEU A 133 14.55 -1.96 -11.20
C LEU A 133 13.46 -0.91 -10.97
N PRO A 134 12.29 -1.06 -11.60
CA PRO A 134 11.17 -0.14 -11.43
C PRO A 134 10.47 -0.32 -10.08
N TRP A 135 11.05 -1.05 -9.12
CA TRP A 135 10.43 -1.33 -7.84
C TRP A 135 11.46 -1.35 -6.71
N ARG A 136 10.98 -1.12 -5.50
CA ARG A 136 11.71 -1.22 -4.24
C ARG A 136 10.78 -1.79 -3.20
N ALA A 137 11.28 -2.70 -2.37
CA ALA A 137 10.53 -3.18 -1.21
C ALA A 137 11.38 -3.08 0.06
N SER A 138 10.73 -2.85 1.19
CA SER A 138 11.38 -3.00 2.50
C SER A 138 10.50 -3.74 3.47
N ALA A 139 11.14 -4.53 4.33
CA ALA A 139 10.53 -5.14 5.49
C ALA A 139 11.23 -4.62 6.75
N GLU A 140 10.44 -4.19 7.73
CA GLU A 140 10.90 -3.72 9.04
C GLU A 140 10.37 -4.66 10.13
N LEU A 141 11.24 -5.05 11.06
CA LEU A 141 10.86 -5.79 12.28
C LEU A 141 11.55 -5.16 13.48
N GLY A 142 10.84 -4.99 14.59
CA GLY A 142 11.48 -4.57 15.83
C GLY A 142 10.53 -4.37 16.98
N VAL A 143 11.00 -3.62 17.96
CA VAL A 143 10.27 -3.34 19.20
C VAL A 143 9.89 -1.86 19.27
N THR A 144 8.73 -1.60 19.83
CA THR A 144 8.24 -0.25 20.05
C THR A 144 7.72 -0.09 21.45
N ASP A 145 7.98 1.06 22.06
CA ASP A 145 7.31 1.52 23.26
C ASP A 145 6.17 2.45 22.88
N THR A 146 4.98 2.23 23.43
CA THR A 146 3.81 3.09 23.21
C THR A 146 3.35 3.76 24.49
N SER A 147 2.78 4.94 24.34
CA SER A 147 2.06 5.67 25.40
C SER A 147 0.82 6.34 24.82
N GLY A 148 -0.16 6.65 25.67
CA GLY A 148 -1.47 7.15 25.27
C GLY A 148 -2.54 6.12 25.59
N ASN A 149 -3.39 5.80 24.61
CA ASN A 149 -4.44 4.79 24.79
C ASN A 149 -3.90 3.35 24.96
N ASN A 150 -2.63 3.11 24.63
CA ASN A 150 -1.95 1.85 24.89
C ASN A 150 -0.54 2.10 25.44
N THR A 151 -0.22 1.42 26.55
CA THR A 151 1.09 1.56 27.19
C THR A 151 1.85 0.23 27.22
N GLY A 152 3.12 0.29 26.81
CA GLY A 152 4.08 -0.80 26.96
C GLY A 152 4.84 -1.14 25.68
N SER A 153 5.60 -2.23 25.75
CA SER A 153 6.41 -2.70 24.63
C SER A 153 5.62 -3.63 23.70
N LEU A 154 5.69 -3.37 22.40
CA LEU A 154 5.02 -4.12 21.33
C LEU A 154 6.01 -4.57 20.27
N ILE A 155 5.67 -5.65 19.57
CA ILE A 155 6.37 -6.08 18.38
C ILE A 155 5.77 -5.34 17.19
N LYS A 156 6.63 -4.77 16.35
CA LYS A 156 6.27 -4.08 15.11
C LYS A 156 6.74 -4.87 13.91
N PHE A 157 5.85 -5.04 12.94
CA PHE A 157 6.19 -5.46 11.59
C PHE A 157 5.66 -4.41 10.61
N LYS A 158 6.51 -3.92 9.71
CA LYS A 158 6.12 -2.98 8.66
C LYS A 158 6.67 -3.44 7.31
N THR A 159 5.90 -3.27 6.24
CA THR A 159 6.41 -3.44 4.88
C THR A 159 6.04 -2.26 4.03
N ASP A 160 6.97 -1.83 3.20
CA ASP A 160 6.78 -0.79 2.20
C ASP A 160 7.09 -1.40 0.82
N PHE A 161 6.26 -1.09 -0.16
CA PHE A 161 6.52 -1.44 -1.56
C PHE A 161 6.31 -0.19 -2.42
N GLU A 162 7.30 0.13 -3.23
CA GLU A 162 7.26 1.24 -4.18
C GLU A 162 7.46 0.69 -5.58
N TRP A 163 6.64 1.13 -6.53
CA TRP A 163 6.80 0.86 -7.95
C TRP A 163 6.86 2.18 -8.70
N ASP A 164 7.97 2.43 -9.41
CA ASP A 164 8.22 3.64 -10.20
C ASP A 164 8.21 3.29 -11.69
N GLY A 165 7.03 3.24 -12.28
CA GLY A 165 6.83 3.05 -13.72
C GLY A 165 6.95 4.35 -14.52
N ASN A 166 6.76 4.25 -15.84
CA ASN A 166 6.84 5.41 -16.74
C ASN A 166 5.77 6.47 -16.45
N LEU A 167 4.51 6.04 -16.28
CA LEU A 167 3.37 6.93 -16.06
C LEU A 167 2.91 7.00 -14.61
N PHE A 168 3.17 5.96 -13.81
CA PHE A 168 2.67 5.86 -12.45
C PHE A 168 3.81 5.60 -11.46
N ARG A 169 3.73 6.24 -10.30
CA ARG A 169 4.48 5.87 -9.10
C ARG A 169 3.52 5.43 -8.03
N THR A 170 3.54 4.15 -7.67
CA THR A 170 2.64 3.54 -6.68
C THR A 170 3.42 3.17 -5.42
N SER A 171 2.86 3.45 -4.25
CA SER A 171 3.37 2.99 -2.97
C SER A 171 2.29 2.20 -2.22
N LEU A 172 2.71 1.17 -1.51
CA LEU A 172 1.94 0.39 -0.54
C LEU A 172 2.70 0.45 0.79
N ASP A 173 2.02 0.89 1.84
CA ASP A 173 2.50 0.91 3.22
C ASP A 173 1.63 -0.04 4.05
N PHE A 174 2.23 -0.99 4.77
CA PHE A 174 1.54 -1.83 5.75
C PHE A 174 2.28 -1.81 7.09
N ASP A 175 1.57 -1.57 8.19
CA ASP A 175 2.13 -1.43 9.54
C ASP A 175 1.29 -2.22 10.54
N LEU A 176 1.87 -3.23 11.17
CA LEU A 176 1.27 -4.09 12.19
C LEU A 176 2.00 -3.93 13.52
N LEU A 177 1.25 -3.66 14.58
CA LEU A 177 1.71 -3.68 15.97
C LEU A 177 0.94 -4.75 16.76
N TYR A 178 1.69 -5.56 17.49
CA TYR A 178 1.16 -6.70 18.21
C TYR A 178 1.76 -6.83 19.61
N LYS A 179 0.90 -7.12 20.61
CA LYS A 179 1.30 -7.46 21.98
C LYS A 179 0.44 -8.58 22.54
N LYS A 180 1.10 -9.53 23.20
CA LYS A 180 0.46 -10.45 24.14
C LYS A 180 0.96 -10.11 25.53
N ASP A 181 0.03 -9.87 26.45
CA ASP A 181 0.36 -9.82 27.87
C ASP A 181 0.02 -11.17 28.50
N GLU A 182 0.84 -11.54 29.47
CA GLU A 182 0.60 -12.69 30.33
C GLU A 182 -0.13 -12.18 31.58
N LYS A 183 -1.32 -12.73 31.83
CA LYS A 183 -2.16 -12.36 32.98
C LYS A 183 -2.41 -13.57 33.85
N GLU A 184 -2.56 -13.33 35.14
CA GLU A 184 -2.91 -14.36 36.10
C GLU A 184 -4.41 -14.29 36.42
N ARG A 185 -5.06 -15.46 36.46
CA ARG A 185 -6.42 -15.62 36.97
C ARG A 185 -6.45 -16.75 37.99
N ASP A 186 -7.46 -16.77 38.84
CA ASP A 186 -7.71 -17.94 39.69
C ASP A 186 -8.04 -19.14 38.80
N LYS A 187 -7.28 -20.22 38.99
CA LYS A 187 -7.47 -21.49 38.31
C LYS A 187 -8.83 -22.06 38.71
N ARG A 188 -9.61 -22.51 37.74
CA ARG A 188 -10.88 -23.20 37.97
C ARG A 188 -10.77 -24.66 37.55
N ASP A 189 -11.43 -25.54 38.28
CA ASP A 189 -11.61 -26.94 37.88
C ASP A 189 -12.68 -27.08 36.78
N ASP A 190 -12.88 -28.31 36.29
CA ASP A 190 -13.85 -28.61 35.23
C ASP A 190 -15.31 -28.35 35.63
N GLN A 191 -15.57 -28.19 36.93
CA GLN A 191 -16.88 -27.83 37.48
C GLN A 191 -17.00 -26.31 37.76
N GLY A 192 -15.95 -25.54 37.49
CA GLY A 192 -15.92 -24.09 37.64
C GLY A 192 -15.58 -23.58 39.04
N ALA A 193 -15.20 -24.43 39.99
CA ALA A 193 -14.77 -24.02 41.32
C ALA A 193 -13.30 -23.58 41.34
N ILE A 194 -12.96 -22.61 42.21
CA ILE A 194 -11.58 -22.11 42.35
C ILE A 194 -10.72 -23.20 42.98
N VAL A 195 -9.59 -23.51 42.35
CA VAL A 195 -8.59 -24.45 42.87
C VAL A 195 -7.79 -23.77 43.97
N VAL A 196 -7.70 -24.41 45.13
CA VAL A 196 -6.99 -23.91 46.32
C VAL A 196 -5.83 -24.85 46.65
N ASP A 197 -4.70 -24.30 47.08
CA ASP A 197 -3.54 -25.08 47.54
C ASP A 197 -3.75 -25.68 48.94
N LEU A 198 -2.80 -26.52 49.39
CA LEU A 198 -2.86 -27.15 50.71
C LEU A 198 -2.77 -26.16 51.89
N ASN A 199 -2.40 -24.90 51.63
CA ASN A 199 -2.29 -23.84 52.62
C ASN A 199 -3.53 -22.92 52.61
N GLY A 200 -4.52 -23.17 51.75
CA GLY A 200 -5.72 -22.35 51.64
C GLY A 200 -5.62 -21.15 50.68
N ASN A 201 -4.56 -21.05 49.86
CA ASN A 201 -4.42 -19.97 48.87
C ASN A 201 -4.98 -20.36 47.51
N ASN A 202 -5.57 -19.40 46.79
CA ASN A 202 -6.02 -19.61 45.42
C ASN A 202 -4.83 -19.92 44.50
N VAL A 203 -4.92 -21.02 43.76
CA VAL A 203 -3.94 -21.35 42.72
C VAL A 203 -4.19 -20.42 41.54
N LYS A 204 -3.17 -19.64 41.16
CA LYS A 204 -3.20 -18.82 39.95
C LYS A 204 -2.79 -19.65 38.74
N GLU A 205 -3.49 -19.47 37.63
CA GLU A 205 -3.03 -19.90 36.32
C GLU A 205 -2.69 -18.68 35.46
N SER A 206 -1.61 -18.81 34.72
CA SER A 206 -1.22 -17.83 33.71
C SER A 206 -1.98 -18.10 32.41
N TYR A 207 -2.56 -17.05 31.84
CA TYR A 207 -3.16 -17.09 30.51
C TYR A 207 -2.65 -15.92 29.65
N LYS A 208 -2.47 -16.19 28.35
CA LYS A 208 -2.03 -15.18 27.39
C LYS A 208 -3.24 -14.43 26.86
N GLN A 209 -3.30 -13.12 27.08
CA GLN A 209 -4.31 -12.26 26.50
C GLN A 209 -3.66 -11.40 25.42
N THR A 210 -4.22 -11.40 24.20
CA THR A 210 -3.84 -10.40 23.21
C THR A 210 -4.38 -9.08 23.70
N THR A 211 -3.49 -8.24 24.22
CA THR A 211 -3.85 -6.93 24.74
C THR A 211 -3.80 -5.91 23.64
N ALA A 212 -2.82 -5.98 22.73
CA ALA A 212 -2.66 -5.02 21.65
C ALA A 212 -2.70 -5.62 20.25
N HIS A 213 -3.55 -5.03 19.40
CA HIS A 213 -3.53 -5.26 17.96
C HIS A 213 -3.91 -3.98 17.23
N ARG A 214 -2.99 -3.49 16.39
CA ARG A 214 -3.21 -2.37 15.48
C ARG A 214 -2.64 -2.74 14.13
N TYR A 215 -3.40 -2.51 13.06
CA TYR A 215 -2.86 -2.60 11.71
C TYR A 215 -3.29 -1.41 10.86
N ASN A 216 -2.43 -1.01 9.93
CA ASN A 216 -2.68 0.07 8.99
C ASN A 216 -2.22 -0.40 7.61
N ILE A 217 -3.00 -0.07 6.59
CA ILE A 217 -2.64 -0.25 5.20
C ILE A 217 -2.94 1.05 4.45
N ALA A 218 -2.03 1.48 3.59
CA ALA A 218 -2.25 2.62 2.71
C ALA A 218 -1.67 2.33 1.32
N VAL A 219 -2.42 2.69 0.29
CA VAL A 219 -1.99 2.59 -1.11
C VAL A 219 -2.13 3.97 -1.73
N GLN A 220 -1.07 4.47 -2.36
CA GLN A 220 -1.10 5.73 -3.11
C GLN A 220 -0.51 5.52 -4.50
N SER A 221 -1.20 5.98 -5.53
CA SER A 221 -0.72 5.96 -6.91
C SER A 221 -0.66 7.37 -7.46
N ASN A 222 0.50 7.78 -7.97
CA ASN A 222 0.78 9.11 -8.49
C ASN A 222 0.96 9.01 -10.02
N TYR A 223 0.05 9.62 -10.77
CA TYR A 223 0.10 9.71 -12.22
C TYR A 223 0.93 10.92 -12.68
N LYS A 224 2.01 10.65 -13.41
CA LYS A 224 2.99 11.63 -13.89
C LYS A 224 2.64 12.26 -15.25
N GLY A 225 1.68 11.68 -15.99
CA GLY A 225 1.60 11.78 -17.45
C GLY A 225 1.18 13.11 -18.08
N TYR A 226 0.70 14.10 -17.32
CA TYR A 226 0.25 15.40 -17.87
C TYR A 226 0.86 16.63 -17.20
N THR A 227 1.89 16.45 -16.37
CA THR A 227 2.38 17.54 -15.52
C THR A 227 3.90 17.60 -15.55
N ASP A 228 4.49 18.77 -15.21
CA ASP A 228 5.94 18.94 -15.10
C ASP A 228 6.59 17.76 -14.33
N LYS A 229 7.87 17.47 -14.57
CA LYS A 229 8.57 16.28 -14.05
C LYS A 229 8.50 16.07 -12.51
N ASN A 230 8.04 17.06 -11.76
CA ASN A 230 7.92 17.05 -10.31
C ASN A 230 6.47 17.01 -9.82
N GLN A 231 5.48 16.91 -10.71
CA GLN A 231 4.07 17.08 -10.40
C GLN A 231 3.31 15.82 -10.82
N ALA A 232 2.30 15.45 -10.05
CA ALA A 232 1.48 14.29 -10.32
C ALA A 232 0.06 14.47 -9.77
N VAL A 233 -0.90 13.81 -10.38
CA VAL A 233 -2.22 13.60 -9.77
C VAL A 233 -2.13 12.31 -8.96
N PHE A 234 -2.50 12.33 -7.68
CA PHE A 234 -2.51 11.13 -6.85
C PHE A 234 -3.92 10.64 -6.59
N GLY A 235 -4.08 9.32 -6.49
CA GLY A 235 -5.19 8.67 -5.81
C GLY A 235 -4.67 7.87 -4.62
N ARG A 236 -5.38 7.88 -3.50
CA ARG A 236 -4.98 7.22 -2.26
C ARG A 236 -6.16 6.52 -1.60
N MET A 237 -5.90 5.35 -1.03
CA MET A 237 -6.79 4.63 -0.14
C MET A 237 -6.02 4.30 1.14
N ALA A 238 -6.65 4.44 2.29
CA ALA A 238 -6.08 3.99 3.56
C ALA A 238 -7.13 3.34 4.44
N TYR A 239 -6.68 2.41 5.27
CA TYR A 239 -7.48 1.69 6.23
C TYR A 239 -6.66 1.43 7.48
N SER A 240 -7.26 1.66 8.64
CA SER A 240 -6.63 1.41 9.94
C SER A 240 -7.62 0.86 10.95
N GLU A 241 -7.21 -0.17 11.67
CA GLU A 241 -7.88 -0.67 12.86
C GLU A 241 -6.94 -0.59 14.06
N ASN A 242 -7.46 -0.16 15.19
CA ASN A 242 -6.70 -0.03 16.42
C ASN A 242 -7.61 -0.34 17.61
N ARG A 243 -7.41 -1.50 18.25
CA ARG A 243 -8.27 -1.92 19.37
C ARG A 243 -8.27 -0.97 20.57
N PHE A 244 -7.28 -0.08 20.68
CA PHE A 244 -7.23 0.93 21.75
C PHE A 244 -7.66 2.31 21.31
N SER A 245 -8.01 2.50 20.04
CA SER A 245 -8.60 3.77 19.62
C SER A 245 -10.05 3.88 20.10
N SER A 246 -10.53 5.12 20.18
CA SER A 246 -11.95 5.44 20.24
C SER A 246 -12.71 4.95 19.00
N PHE A 247 -11.99 4.67 17.92
CA PHE A 247 -12.52 4.15 16.67
C PHE A 247 -12.31 2.63 16.56
N ASP A 248 -13.30 1.91 16.08
CA ASP A 248 -13.21 0.51 15.67
C ASP A 248 -12.35 0.40 14.40
N TYR A 249 -12.74 1.14 13.36
CA TYR A 249 -11.96 1.33 12.16
C TYR A 249 -12.02 2.77 11.66
N GLN A 250 -11.02 3.14 10.86
CA GLN A 250 -11.02 4.35 10.05
C GLN A 250 -10.51 3.99 8.66
N ALA A 251 -11.20 4.45 7.63
CA ALA A 251 -10.83 4.30 6.23
C ALA A 251 -10.94 5.64 5.52
N SER A 252 -10.16 5.82 4.47
CA SER A 252 -10.24 7.03 3.64
C SER A 252 -9.92 6.76 2.19
N ILE A 253 -10.58 7.52 1.32
CA ILE A 253 -10.26 7.60 -0.10
C ILE A 253 -10.00 9.06 -0.44
N SER A 254 -8.91 9.36 -1.14
CA SER A 254 -8.54 10.74 -1.48
C SER A 254 -7.96 10.80 -2.88
N ILE A 255 -8.21 11.92 -3.57
CA ILE A 255 -7.62 12.23 -4.86
C ILE A 255 -7.09 13.66 -4.79
N GLY A 256 -5.99 13.94 -5.45
CA GLY A 256 -5.47 15.29 -5.43
C GLY A 256 -4.19 15.45 -6.20
N TYR A 257 -3.45 16.46 -5.78
CA TYR A 257 -2.24 16.88 -6.43
C TYR A 257 -1.03 16.59 -5.53
N ASN A 258 0.00 15.99 -6.11
CA ASN A 258 1.28 15.72 -5.49
C ASN A 258 2.37 16.52 -6.23
N THR A 259 3.26 17.16 -5.47
CA THR A 259 4.40 17.88 -6.05
C THR A 259 5.65 17.68 -5.23
N ARG A 260 6.78 17.50 -5.92
CA ARG A 260 8.12 17.56 -5.33
C ARG A 260 8.58 19.01 -5.31
N LEU A 261 8.39 19.65 -4.17
CA LEU A 261 8.63 21.07 -3.96
C LEU A 261 10.12 21.40 -3.82
N LEU A 262 10.88 20.52 -3.15
CA LEU A 262 12.33 20.63 -3.02
C LEU A 262 12.99 19.39 -3.61
N ARG A 263 14.06 19.60 -4.38
CA ARG A 263 14.95 18.54 -4.84
C ARG A 263 16.38 19.03 -4.89
N SER A 264 17.25 18.32 -4.18
CA SER A 264 18.70 18.50 -4.18
C SER A 264 19.37 17.13 -4.31
N ASP A 265 20.69 17.10 -4.38
CA ASP A 265 21.43 15.84 -4.47
C ASP A 265 21.23 14.95 -3.23
N ASP A 266 20.98 15.56 -2.07
CA ASP A 266 20.89 14.90 -0.77
C ASP A 266 19.50 14.98 -0.10
N SER A 267 18.51 15.62 -0.71
CA SER A 267 17.19 15.77 -0.09
C SER A 267 16.04 15.97 -1.07
N PHE A 268 14.84 15.56 -0.66
CA PHE A 268 13.60 15.91 -1.34
C PHE A 268 12.47 16.22 -0.36
N LEU A 269 11.52 17.03 -0.81
CA LEU A 269 10.26 17.30 -0.13
C LEU A 269 9.11 17.07 -1.10
N ASP A 270 8.25 16.09 -0.81
CA ASP A 270 7.00 15.86 -1.53
C ASP A 270 5.83 16.37 -0.70
N ILE A 271 4.92 17.10 -1.35
CA ILE A 271 3.67 17.59 -0.77
C ILE A 271 2.52 16.99 -1.55
N SER A 272 1.54 16.41 -0.85
CA SER A 272 0.27 15.96 -1.42
C SER A 272 -0.87 16.74 -0.76
N VAL A 273 -1.82 17.25 -1.54
CA VAL A 273 -3.05 17.88 -1.05
C VAL A 273 -4.21 17.51 -1.95
N GLY A 274 -5.36 17.17 -1.37
CA GLY A 274 -6.57 16.92 -2.14
C GLY A 274 -7.80 16.60 -1.32
N PRO A 275 -8.99 16.69 -1.93
CA PRO A 275 -10.24 16.22 -1.32
C PRO A 275 -10.26 14.71 -1.11
N GLY A 276 -11.06 14.27 -0.15
CA GLY A 276 -11.35 12.87 0.09
C GLY A 276 -12.64 12.65 0.87
N ILE A 277 -12.97 11.39 1.08
CA ILE A 277 -14.06 10.94 1.94
C ILE A 277 -13.44 10.05 3.02
N ALA A 278 -13.81 10.30 4.27
CA ALA A 278 -13.48 9.47 5.41
C ALA A 278 -14.68 8.58 5.75
N PHE A 279 -14.39 7.38 6.25
CA PHE A 279 -15.35 6.45 6.81
C PHE A 279 -14.81 6.00 8.16
N GLU A 280 -15.54 6.23 9.23
CA GLU A 280 -15.13 5.82 10.55
C GLU A 280 -16.26 5.15 11.30
N ALA A 281 -15.90 4.16 12.11
CA ALA A 281 -16.81 3.61 13.11
C ALA A 281 -16.25 3.95 14.49
N ALA A 282 -16.96 4.80 15.22
CA ALA A 282 -16.63 5.13 16.60
C ALA A 282 -17.31 4.14 17.56
N ILE A 283 -16.64 3.81 18.66
CA ILE A 283 -17.23 3.01 19.73
C ILE A 283 -17.57 3.93 20.89
N GLU A 284 -18.86 4.17 21.10
CA GLU A 284 -19.32 4.81 22.32
C GLU A 284 -19.32 3.82 23.48
N ASN A 285 -18.99 4.30 24.68
CA ASN A 285 -19.04 3.51 25.91
C ASN A 285 -18.21 2.21 25.88
N LYS A 286 -17.07 2.20 25.17
CA LYS A 286 -16.17 1.03 25.09
C LYS A 286 -15.79 0.51 26.49
N GLY A 287 -16.06 -0.77 26.75
CA GLY A 287 -15.83 -1.39 28.06
C GLY A 287 -17.01 -1.31 29.04
N LYS A 288 -18.12 -0.68 28.67
CA LYS A 288 -19.41 -0.73 29.38
C LYS A 288 -20.37 -1.75 28.71
N PRO A 289 -21.48 -2.14 29.37
CA PRO A 289 -22.46 -3.09 28.82
C PRO A 289 -23.20 -2.56 27.58
N GLU A 290 -23.36 -1.24 27.46
CA GLU A 290 -24.11 -0.55 26.41
C GLU A 290 -23.15 0.01 25.35
N GLN A 291 -22.33 -0.84 24.73
CA GLN A 291 -21.47 -0.43 23.62
C GLN A 291 -22.32 -0.17 22.38
N GLN A 292 -22.14 1.01 21.78
CA GLN A 292 -22.78 1.37 20.51
C GLN A 292 -21.69 1.66 19.48
N ILE A 293 -21.90 1.18 18.26
CA ILE A 293 -21.04 1.48 17.11
C ILE A 293 -21.78 2.51 16.28
N ILE A 294 -21.19 3.69 16.12
CA ILE A 294 -21.70 4.75 15.25
C ILE A 294 -20.80 4.80 14.03
N SER A 295 -21.39 4.64 12.86
CA SER A 295 -20.66 4.72 11.58
C SER A 295 -20.98 6.04 10.91
N ASP A 296 -19.93 6.83 10.65
CA ASP A 296 -20.04 8.13 10.02
C ASP A 296 -19.17 8.19 8.75
N ASP A 297 -19.64 8.96 7.78
CA ASP A 297 -18.89 9.32 6.59
C ASP A 297 -18.93 10.83 6.36
N TYR A 298 -17.79 11.42 6.06
CA TYR A 298 -17.68 12.86 5.86
C TYR A 298 -16.64 13.22 4.80
N PHE A 299 -16.85 14.39 4.22
CA PHE A 299 -15.85 14.98 3.34
C PHE A 299 -14.65 15.45 4.16
N GLN A 300 -13.45 15.12 3.69
CA GLN A 300 -12.21 15.51 4.33
C GLN A 300 -11.22 16.16 3.38
N LEU A 301 -10.33 16.97 3.94
CA LEU A 301 -9.12 17.42 3.27
C LEU A 301 -7.97 16.48 3.65
N PHE A 302 -7.36 15.85 2.64
CA PHE A 302 -6.12 15.11 2.80
C PHE A 302 -4.94 16.03 2.50
N SER A 303 -3.97 16.07 3.40
CA SER A 303 -2.67 16.69 3.17
C SER A 303 -1.54 15.84 3.73
N ALA A 304 -0.43 15.79 3.01
CA ALA A 304 0.76 15.09 3.47
C ALA A 304 2.04 15.79 3.02
N ALA A 305 3.07 15.72 3.87
CA ALA A 305 4.42 16.18 3.57
C ALA A 305 5.42 15.05 3.88
N LYS A 306 6.20 14.67 2.88
CA LYS A 306 7.26 13.66 2.99
C LYS A 306 8.60 14.32 2.72
N TYR A 307 9.41 14.46 3.76
CA TYR A 307 10.76 14.99 3.68
C TYR A 307 11.78 13.89 3.94
N GLU A 308 12.78 13.77 3.08
CA GLU A 308 13.91 12.89 3.27
C GLU A 308 15.20 13.67 3.03
N ARG A 309 16.18 13.46 3.91
CA ARG A 309 17.49 14.07 3.82
C ARG A 309 18.58 13.08 4.18
N LYS A 310 19.59 12.98 3.33
CA LYS A 310 20.84 12.28 3.65
C LYS A 310 21.64 13.08 4.67
N LEU A 311 22.01 12.43 5.76
CA LEU A 311 22.85 13.00 6.83
C LEU A 311 24.32 12.63 6.64
N SER A 312 24.59 11.41 6.15
CA SER A 312 25.91 10.90 5.83
C SER A 312 25.81 9.85 4.71
N GLU A 313 26.92 9.22 4.33
CA GLU A 313 26.90 8.12 3.35
C GLU A 313 26.08 6.90 3.81
N THR A 314 25.88 6.74 5.12
CA THR A 314 25.18 5.60 5.72
C THR A 314 23.94 5.99 6.50
N ALA A 315 23.65 7.28 6.71
CA ALA A 315 22.51 7.72 7.50
C ALA A 315 21.60 8.68 6.74
N TYR A 316 20.29 8.48 6.87
CA TYR A 316 19.27 9.38 6.36
C TYR A 316 18.19 9.67 7.39
N PHE A 317 17.68 10.89 7.32
CA PHE A 317 16.57 11.42 8.10
C PHE A 317 15.30 11.38 7.26
N LYS A 318 14.18 10.99 7.86
CA LYS A 318 12.84 11.02 7.28
C LYS A 318 11.89 11.73 8.23
N GLN A 319 11.07 12.62 7.68
CA GLN A 319 9.92 13.20 8.34
C GLN A 319 8.70 12.98 7.45
N HIS A 320 7.66 12.35 8.01
CA HIS A 320 6.37 12.21 7.35
C HIS A 320 5.31 12.89 8.21
N LEU A 321 4.55 13.79 7.61
CA LEU A 321 3.38 14.40 8.21
C LEU A 321 2.18 14.07 7.32
N THR A 322 1.07 13.66 7.92
CA THR A 322 -0.23 13.46 7.26
C THR A 322 -1.31 14.09 8.12
N ILE A 323 -2.23 14.81 7.51
CA ILE A 323 -3.42 15.37 8.15
C ILE A 323 -4.60 15.00 7.26
N GLU A 324 -5.58 14.29 7.82
CA GLU A 324 -6.81 13.89 7.15
C GLU A 324 -7.99 14.29 8.04
N GLY A 325 -8.95 15.05 7.52
CA GLY A 325 -10.17 15.41 8.24
C GLY A 325 -10.74 16.75 7.82
N ASN A 326 -11.68 17.26 8.62
CA ASN A 326 -12.23 18.61 8.49
C ASN A 326 -12.37 19.26 9.90
N ALA A 327 -12.85 20.50 9.95
CA ALA A 327 -12.93 21.25 11.21
C ALA A 327 -14.15 20.90 12.09
N GLU A 328 -15.16 20.23 11.54
CA GLU A 328 -16.43 19.92 12.21
C GLU A 328 -16.42 18.50 12.80
N ASP A 329 -15.77 17.56 12.11
CA ASP A 329 -15.61 16.16 12.47
C ASP A 329 -14.20 15.87 13.01
N ASN A 330 -13.81 14.60 13.02
CA ASN A 330 -12.47 14.19 13.41
C ASN A 330 -11.40 14.65 12.39
N THR A 331 -10.32 15.21 12.92
CA THR A 331 -9.06 15.48 12.21
C THR A 331 -7.97 14.57 12.76
N LYS A 332 -7.53 13.63 11.92
CA LYS A 332 -6.42 12.72 12.18
C LYS A 332 -5.10 13.30 11.69
N THR A 333 -4.18 13.55 12.61
CA THR A 333 -2.81 13.96 12.31
C THR A 333 -1.82 12.84 12.64
N ILE A 334 -1.00 12.44 11.67
CA ILE A 334 0.08 11.46 11.84
C ILE A 334 1.41 12.15 11.56
N SER A 335 2.33 12.11 12.52
CA SER A 335 3.70 12.62 12.37
C SER A 335 4.68 11.49 12.70
N GLU A 336 5.55 11.12 11.77
CA GLU A 336 6.63 10.15 11.97
C GLU A 336 7.98 10.81 11.66
N THR A 337 8.84 10.86 12.68
CA THR A 337 10.25 11.25 12.55
C THR A 337 11.11 10.01 12.66
N ALA A 338 12.02 9.79 11.73
CA ALA A 338 12.90 8.63 11.74
C ALA A 338 14.32 8.97 11.29
N ILE A 339 15.30 8.32 11.92
CA ILE A 339 16.68 8.24 11.42
C ILE A 339 16.96 6.78 11.12
N THR A 340 17.48 6.52 9.93
CA THR A 340 17.88 5.16 9.53
C THR A 340 19.37 5.16 9.20
N SER A 341 20.08 4.20 9.78
CA SER A 341 21.51 3.99 9.57
C SER A 341 21.75 2.63 8.95
N LYS A 342 22.42 2.63 7.80
CA LYS A 342 22.80 1.44 7.06
C LYS A 342 23.91 0.69 7.82
N ILE A 343 23.65 -0.59 8.09
CA ILE A 343 24.63 -1.49 8.73
C ILE A 343 25.49 -2.14 7.66
N ASN A 344 24.86 -2.89 6.75
CA ASN A 344 25.57 -3.60 5.68
C ASN A 344 24.61 -3.93 4.52
N GLY A 345 25.03 -3.68 3.28
CA GLY A 345 24.32 -4.13 2.08
C GLY A 345 22.89 -3.60 2.00
N SER A 346 21.92 -4.45 2.29
CA SER A 346 20.48 -4.14 2.31
C SER A 346 19.91 -3.90 3.71
N LEU A 347 20.73 -4.11 4.75
CA LEU A 347 20.34 -4.06 6.15
C LEU A 347 20.62 -2.70 6.79
N ALA A 348 19.65 -2.18 7.54
CA ALA A 348 19.74 -0.91 8.25
C ALA A 348 19.04 -0.98 9.62
N LEU A 349 19.46 -0.14 10.56
CA LEU A 349 18.77 0.11 11.82
C LEU A 349 17.98 1.42 11.69
N LYS A 350 16.71 1.41 12.10
CA LYS A 350 15.84 2.58 12.12
C LYS A 350 15.43 2.89 13.56
N ALA A 351 15.65 4.14 13.97
CA ALA A 351 15.07 4.70 15.17
C ALA A 351 13.96 5.67 14.75
N SER A 352 12.78 5.55 15.34
CA SER A 352 11.60 6.34 14.96
C SER A 352 10.77 6.78 16.15
N ILE A 353 10.15 7.96 16.03
CA ILE A 353 9.09 8.42 16.91
C ILE A 353 7.88 8.79 16.04
N LYS A 354 6.70 8.27 16.40
CA LYS A 354 5.45 8.46 15.69
C LYS A 354 4.38 8.98 16.64
N PHE A 355 3.68 10.03 16.25
CA PHE A 355 2.52 10.57 16.92
C PHE A 355 1.29 10.37 16.04
N VAL A 356 0.19 9.89 16.64
CA VAL A 356 -1.12 9.82 16.00
C VAL A 356 -2.10 10.58 16.89
N HIS A 357 -2.62 11.68 16.36
CA HIS A 357 -3.56 12.56 17.05
C HIS A 357 -4.92 12.54 16.36
N ASN A 358 -6.00 12.41 17.11
CA ASN A 358 -7.38 12.60 16.63
C ASN A 358 -7.98 13.78 17.41
N SER A 359 -8.57 14.75 16.71
CA SER A 359 -9.14 15.95 17.34
C SER A 359 -10.40 15.65 18.14
N ASP A 360 -11.18 14.67 17.69
CA ASP A 360 -12.40 14.21 18.33
C ASP A 360 -12.30 12.73 18.69
N VAL A 361 -12.58 12.40 19.95
CA VAL A 361 -12.48 11.05 20.52
C VAL A 361 -13.52 10.90 21.62
N ALA A 362 -14.06 9.68 21.75
CA ALA A 362 -15.00 9.35 22.82
C ALA A 362 -14.39 9.58 24.23
N GLU A 363 -15.27 9.81 25.21
CA GLU A 363 -14.86 10.03 26.59
C GLU A 363 -14.02 8.86 27.13
N GLY A 364 -12.94 9.19 27.85
CA GLY A 364 -12.00 8.21 28.39
C GLY A 364 -10.87 7.79 27.46
N PHE A 365 -10.86 8.25 26.20
CA PHE A 365 -9.72 8.08 25.29
C PHE A 365 -8.81 9.30 25.28
N GLU A 366 -7.50 9.05 25.19
CA GLU A 366 -6.51 10.10 24.93
C GLU A 366 -6.53 10.49 23.45
N LYS A 367 -6.44 11.80 23.18
CA LYS A 367 -6.39 12.32 21.81
C LYS A 367 -5.11 11.95 21.05
N THR A 368 -4.02 11.65 21.77
CA THR A 368 -2.69 11.45 21.16
C THR A 368 -2.07 10.14 21.62
N ASP A 369 -1.78 9.27 20.66
CA ASP A 369 -0.92 8.11 20.87
C ASP A 369 0.51 8.42 20.40
N ARG A 370 1.50 7.99 21.18
CA ARG A 370 2.91 8.05 20.83
C ARG A 370 3.48 6.65 20.68
N THR A 371 4.34 6.45 19.70
CA THR A 371 5.09 5.21 19.47
C THR A 371 6.56 5.55 19.24
N THR A 372 7.43 5.08 20.12
CA THR A 372 8.89 5.15 19.95
C THR A 372 9.38 3.77 19.54
N GLY A 373 10.22 3.67 18.53
CA GLY A 373 10.61 2.39 17.94
C GLY A 373 12.08 2.29 17.59
N ALA A 374 12.62 1.09 17.75
CA ALA A 374 13.90 0.68 17.20
C ALA A 374 13.68 -0.60 16.36
N THR A 375 13.90 -0.51 15.06
CA THR A 375 13.62 -1.60 14.11
C THR A 375 14.80 -1.90 13.21
N LEU A 376 14.89 -3.15 12.78
CA LEU A 376 15.77 -3.59 11.72
C LEU A 376 15.01 -3.52 10.40
N VAL A 377 15.62 -2.91 9.39
CA VAL A 377 15.03 -2.71 8.06
C VAL A 377 15.88 -3.45 7.04
N TYR A 378 15.23 -4.26 6.22
CA TYR A 378 15.84 -4.89 5.06
C TYR A 378 15.23 -4.33 3.78
N THR A 379 16.05 -3.79 2.88
CA THR A 379 15.61 -3.25 1.57
C THR A 379 16.00 -4.21 0.45
N PHE A 380 15.03 -4.61 -0.35
CA PHE A 380 15.21 -5.48 -1.52
C PHE A 380 15.54 -4.68 -2.78
#